data_AF-A0A820P6V1-F1
#
_entry.id   AF-A0A820P6V1-F1
#
_cell.length_a   1.000
_cell.length_b   1.000
_cell.length_c   1.000
_cell.angle_alpha   90.00
_cell.angle_beta   90.00
_cell.angle_gamma   90.00
#
_symmetry.space_group_name_H-M   'P 1'
#
loop_
_entity.id
_entity.type
_entity.pdbx_description
1 polymer ?
#
loop_
_entity_poly.entity_id
_entity_poly.type
_entity_poly.pdbx_seq_one_letter_code
_entity_poly.pdbx_strand_id
1 'polypeptide(L)'
;KSNLIGHSQASVHIRVQYAPIVRLNGGGILSENTRLVLTCIVDAFPTVDSYQWFKDDMKLNISSLTSSLIIDKVSKYDAGIYTCLAKNTLKYSNGSTIEKFDKTQTRVTIECKLFSFS
;
A
#
# COMPACT_ATOMS: atom_id res chain seq x y z
N LYS A 1 7.63 16.44 61.52
CA LYS A 1 6.77 16.38 60.31
C LYS A 1 7.69 16.31 59.10
N SER A 2 7.70 15.21 58.37
CA SER A 2 8.47 15.01 57.14
C SER A 2 7.55 15.20 55.93
N ASN A 3 7.92 16.07 54.98
CA ASN A 3 7.22 16.21 53.70
C ASN A 3 7.90 15.31 52.67
N LEU A 4 7.24 14.23 52.28
CA LEU A 4 7.63 13.38 51.16
C LEU A 4 7.35 14.13 49.86
N ILE A 5 8.40 14.66 49.22
CA ILE A 5 8.31 15.30 47.92
C ILE A 5 8.29 14.20 46.86
N GLY A 6 7.07 13.83 46.44
CA GLY A 6 6.87 12.96 45.29
C GLY A 6 7.06 13.74 43.99
N HIS A 7 8.02 13.34 43.18
CA HIS A 7 8.14 13.82 41.80
C HIS A 7 7.24 12.95 40.90
N SER A 8 6.23 13.54 40.26
CA SER A 8 5.54 12.88 39.15
C SER A 8 6.21 13.29 37.83
N GLN A 9 6.57 12.29 37.04
CA GLN A 9 7.08 12.49 35.69
C GLN A 9 6.00 12.04 34.70
N ALA A 10 5.53 12.96 33.88
CA ALA A 10 4.61 12.66 32.79
C ALA A 10 5.40 12.68 31.47
N SER A 11 5.38 11.58 30.73
CA SER A 11 5.97 11.51 29.39
C SER A 11 4.87 11.62 28.33
N VAL A 12 5.00 12.57 27.41
CA VAL A 12 4.13 12.70 26.23
C VAL A 12 4.85 12.11 25.02
N HIS A 13 4.23 11.12 24.36
CA HIS A 13 4.71 10.61 23.08
C HIS A 13 3.98 11.33 21.93
N ILE A 14 4.71 12.16 21.19
CA ILE A 14 4.19 12.78 19.97
C ILE A 14 4.28 11.76 18.84
N ARG A 15 3.14 11.41 18.22
CA ARG A 15 3.10 10.64 16.97
C ARG A 15 2.53 11.51 15.85
N VAL A 16 3.35 11.77 14.85
CA VAL A 16 2.94 12.54 13.67
C VAL A 16 2.18 11.61 12.72
N GLN A 17 0.95 12.00 12.36
CA GLN A 17 0.16 11.32 11.34
C GLN A 17 0.61 11.77 9.94
N TYR A 18 0.72 10.83 9.00
CA TYR A 18 1.14 11.08 7.63
C TYR A 18 0.43 10.14 6.64
N ALA A 19 0.33 10.62 5.40
CA ALA A 19 -0.22 9.86 4.29
C ALA A 19 0.65 8.63 3.96
N PRO A 20 0.10 7.58 3.35
CA PRO A 20 0.87 6.38 3.04
C PRO A 20 2.00 6.67 2.05
N ILE A 21 3.18 6.15 2.30
CA ILE A 21 4.30 6.15 1.35
C ILE A 21 4.31 4.77 0.71
N VAL A 22 4.07 4.72 -0.60
CA VAL A 22 3.82 3.47 -1.32
C VAL A 22 4.99 3.16 -2.25
N ARG A 23 5.48 1.92 -2.18
CA ARG A 23 6.45 1.36 -3.13
C ARG A 23 5.91 0.05 -3.67
N LEU A 24 6.13 -0.20 -4.95
CA LEU A 24 5.81 -1.48 -5.57
C LEU A 24 7.08 -2.30 -5.71
N ASN A 25 7.00 -3.56 -5.30
CA ASN A 25 8.00 -4.58 -5.55
C ASN A 25 7.45 -5.61 -6.55
N GLY A 26 8.34 -6.11 -7.41
CA GLY A 26 8.02 -6.98 -8.54
C GLY A 26 7.91 -6.22 -9.87
N GLY A 27 7.46 -6.94 -10.89
CA GLY A 27 7.26 -6.44 -12.24
C GLY A 27 8.48 -6.54 -13.16
N GLY A 28 8.40 -5.92 -14.33
CA GLY A 28 9.37 -6.08 -15.41
C GLY A 28 8.91 -7.06 -16.50
N ILE A 29 9.89 -7.66 -17.20
CA ILE A 29 9.66 -8.57 -18.33
C ILE A 29 9.49 -10.00 -17.79
N LEU A 30 8.35 -10.61 -18.08
CA LEU A 30 7.99 -11.96 -17.63
C LEU A 30 7.73 -12.88 -18.81
N SER A 31 8.08 -14.15 -18.66
CA SER A 31 7.69 -15.19 -19.62
C SER A 31 6.27 -15.71 -19.34
N GLU A 32 5.59 -16.18 -20.37
CA GLU A 32 4.29 -16.86 -20.19
C GLU A 32 4.42 -18.08 -19.26
N ASN A 33 3.33 -18.42 -18.57
CA ASN A 33 3.23 -19.49 -17.57
C ASN A 33 4.12 -19.32 -16.32
N THR A 34 4.75 -18.16 -16.14
CA THR A 34 5.44 -17.82 -14.89
C THR A 34 4.46 -17.24 -13.86
N ARG A 35 4.86 -17.29 -12.58
CA ARG A 35 4.10 -16.70 -11.47
C ARG A 35 4.55 -15.26 -11.24
N LEU A 36 3.62 -14.31 -11.30
CA LEU A 36 3.83 -12.92 -10.92
C LEU A 36 3.31 -12.68 -9.51
N VAL A 37 4.15 -12.03 -8.68
CA VAL A 37 3.76 -11.48 -7.39
C VAL A 37 4.14 -9.99 -7.38
N LEU A 38 3.14 -9.13 -7.32
CA LEU A 38 3.32 -7.70 -7.07
C LEU A 38 3.00 -7.41 -5.62
N THR A 39 3.92 -6.74 -4.91
CA THR A 39 3.74 -6.40 -3.50
C THR A 39 3.78 -4.88 -3.31
N CYS A 40 2.72 -4.36 -2.72
CA CYS A 40 2.54 -2.97 -2.34
C CYS A 40 3.08 -2.74 -0.93
N ILE A 41 4.33 -2.29 -0.85
CA ILE A 41 5.02 -1.99 0.41
C ILE A 41 4.58 -0.59 0.84
N VAL A 42 4.05 -0.47 2.06
CA VAL A 42 3.47 0.78 2.56
C VAL A 42 4.01 1.11 3.93
N ASP A 43 4.49 2.34 4.07
CA ASP A 43 4.78 2.99 5.34
C ASP A 43 3.72 4.08 5.59
N ALA A 44 2.98 3.99 6.69
CA ALA A 44 1.88 4.90 7.00
C ALA A 44 1.61 4.98 8.50
N PHE A 45 1.21 6.17 8.97
CA PHE A 45 0.64 6.33 10.30
C PHE A 45 -0.58 7.28 10.27
N PRO A 46 -1.79 6.85 10.65
CA PRO A 46 -2.17 5.50 11.08
C PRO A 46 -1.99 4.44 9.98
N THR A 47 -2.08 3.16 10.35
CA THR A 47 -1.95 2.04 9.42
C THR A 47 -2.98 2.12 8.29
N VAL A 48 -2.67 1.50 7.16
CA VAL A 48 -3.52 1.46 5.97
C VAL A 48 -4.85 0.76 6.27
N ASP A 49 -5.96 1.35 5.87
CA ASP A 49 -7.30 0.77 6.03
C ASP A 49 -7.66 -0.15 4.86
N SER A 50 -7.15 0.15 3.66
CA SER A 50 -7.47 -0.61 2.45
C SER A 50 -6.43 -0.46 1.35
N TYR A 51 -6.39 -1.48 0.50
CA TYR A 51 -5.63 -1.53 -0.75
C TYR A 51 -6.59 -1.65 -1.93
N GLN A 52 -6.22 -1.06 -3.06
CA GLN A 52 -6.93 -1.21 -4.32
C GLN A 52 -5.94 -1.34 -5.47
N TRP A 53 -6.13 -2.35 -6.30
CA TRP A 53 -5.33 -2.58 -7.50
C TRP A 53 -6.06 -2.14 -8.77
N PHE A 54 -5.28 -1.65 -9.73
CA PHE A 54 -5.73 -1.31 -11.07
C PHE A 54 -4.78 -1.92 -12.09
N LYS A 55 -5.31 -2.33 -13.23
CA LYS A 55 -4.56 -2.67 -14.44
C LYS A 55 -5.04 -1.74 -15.55
N ASP A 56 -4.13 -0.99 -16.16
CA ASP A 56 -4.44 -0.06 -17.25
C ASP A 56 -5.59 0.91 -16.87
N ASP A 57 -5.49 1.48 -15.66
CA ASP A 57 -6.51 2.35 -15.04
C ASP A 57 -7.88 1.70 -14.77
N MET A 58 -8.06 0.42 -15.10
CA MET A 58 -9.25 -0.33 -14.78
C MET A 58 -9.12 -0.98 -13.40
N LYS A 59 -10.10 -0.70 -12.53
CA LYS A 59 -10.17 -1.28 -11.19
C LYS A 59 -10.23 -2.80 -11.28
N LEU A 60 -9.28 -3.47 -10.65
CA LEU A 60 -9.34 -4.93 -10.52
C LEU A 60 -10.26 -5.28 -9.36
N ASN A 61 -11.30 -6.08 -9.64
CA ASN A 61 -12.22 -6.62 -8.63
C ASN A 61 -11.60 -7.82 -7.91
N ILE A 62 -10.40 -7.63 -7.35
CA ILE A 62 -9.75 -8.64 -6.52
C ILE A 62 -10.21 -8.36 -5.09
N SER A 63 -10.78 -9.36 -4.42
CA SER A 63 -11.31 -9.28 -3.04
C SER A 63 -10.20 -9.15 -1.97
N SER A 64 -9.10 -8.48 -2.29
CA SER A 64 -7.90 -8.49 -1.48
C SER A 64 -7.76 -7.16 -0.76
N LEU A 65 -8.13 -7.17 0.52
CA LEU A 65 -7.56 -6.28 1.54
C LEU A 65 -6.03 -6.47 1.69
N THR A 66 -5.42 -7.35 0.91
CA THR A 66 -3.99 -7.64 0.97
C THR A 66 -3.20 -6.68 0.08
N SER A 67 -2.00 -6.39 0.55
CA SER A 67 -0.99 -5.61 -0.14
C SER A 67 -0.41 -6.30 -1.37
N SER A 68 -0.80 -7.55 -1.70
CA SER A 68 -0.21 -8.31 -2.80
C SER A 68 -1.21 -8.70 -3.87
N LEU A 69 -0.76 -8.65 -5.12
CA LEU A 69 -1.48 -9.15 -6.30
C LEU A 69 -0.68 -10.33 -6.87
N ILE A 70 -1.35 -11.47 -7.00
CA ILE A 70 -0.76 -12.72 -7.48
C ILE A 70 -1.45 -13.13 -8.78
N ILE A 71 -0.65 -13.41 -9.81
CA ILE A 71 -1.11 -14.05 -11.06
C ILE A 71 -0.30 -15.33 -11.20
N ASP A 72 -0.95 -16.48 -11.02
CA ASP A 72 -0.25 -17.77 -10.94
C ASP A 72 0.33 -18.24 -12.28
N LYS A 73 -0.33 -17.90 -13.39
CA LYS A 73 0.11 -18.22 -14.75
C LYS A 73 -0.05 -16.99 -15.64
N VAL A 74 1.03 -16.25 -15.82
CA VAL A 74 1.08 -15.07 -16.69
C VAL A 74 0.78 -15.46 -18.14
N SER A 75 -0.06 -14.66 -18.79
CA SER A 75 -0.34 -14.68 -20.22
C SER A 75 0.00 -13.33 -20.85
N LYS A 76 0.05 -13.26 -22.18
CA LYS A 76 0.19 -11.98 -22.90
C LYS A 76 -0.86 -10.91 -22.53
N TYR A 77 -2.04 -11.31 -22.03
CA TYR A 77 -3.12 -10.39 -21.65
C TYR A 77 -2.89 -9.74 -20.28
N ASP A 78 -1.94 -10.27 -19.50
CA ASP A 78 -1.53 -9.72 -18.21
C ASP A 78 -0.48 -8.61 -18.38
N ALA A 79 0.05 -8.37 -19.58
CA ALA A 79 0.88 -7.20 -19.84
C ALA A 79 0.08 -5.91 -19.63
N GLY A 80 0.71 -4.88 -19.06
CA GLY A 80 0.06 -3.60 -18.76
C GLY A 80 0.70 -2.84 -17.59
N ILE A 81 0.07 -1.73 -17.24
CA ILE A 81 0.49 -0.88 -16.12
C ILE A 81 -0.35 -1.22 -14.89
N TYR A 82 0.31 -1.73 -13.86
CA TYR A 82 -0.32 -2.07 -12.60
C TYR A 82 -0.13 -0.94 -11.59
N THR A 83 -1.22 -0.55 -10.94
CA THR A 83 -1.23 0.50 -9.92
C THR A 83 -1.73 -0.07 -8.61
N CYS A 84 -0.99 0.14 -7.52
CA CYS A 84 -1.50 -0.05 -6.16
C CYS A 84 -1.86 1.30 -5.56
N LEU A 85 -3.07 1.40 -5.03
CA LEU A 85 -3.57 2.52 -4.23
C LEU A 85 -3.71 2.06 -2.78
N ALA A 86 -3.05 2.76 -1.86
CA ALA A 86 -3.15 2.55 -0.42
C ALA A 86 -3.84 3.76 0.24
N LYS A 87 -4.69 3.50 1.23
CA LYS A 87 -5.52 4.53 1.89
C LYS A 87 -5.44 4.39 3.41
N ASN A 88 -5.16 5.47 4.14
CA ASN A 88 -5.30 5.53 5.59
C ASN A 88 -6.23 6.67 6.03
N THR A 89 -6.75 6.56 7.26
CA THR A 89 -7.65 7.55 7.86
C THR A 89 -6.88 8.38 8.88
N LEU A 90 -6.78 9.67 8.63
CA LEU A 90 -6.21 10.65 9.55
C LEU A 90 -7.30 11.21 10.46
N LYS A 91 -6.99 11.38 11.74
CA LYS A 91 -7.87 11.96 12.75
C LYS A 91 -7.23 13.22 13.33
N TYR A 92 -7.89 14.36 13.16
CA TYR A 92 -7.45 15.64 13.72
C TYR A 92 -8.20 15.91 15.03
N SER A 93 -7.48 16.07 16.14
CA SER A 93 -8.07 16.38 17.44
C SER A 93 -7.89 17.86 17.78
N ASN A 94 -8.93 18.67 17.56
CA ASN A 94 -9.09 20.02 18.12
C ASN A 94 -10.59 20.39 18.11
N GLY A 95 -11.41 19.62 18.82
CA GLY A 95 -12.85 19.93 19.03
C GLY A 95 -13.81 19.53 17.91
N SER A 96 -13.33 19.22 16.70
CA SER A 96 -14.12 18.68 15.60
C SER A 96 -13.52 17.36 15.13
N THR A 97 -14.23 16.23 15.28
CA THR A 97 -13.78 14.92 14.78
C THR A 97 -13.88 14.89 13.25
N ILE A 98 -12.89 15.49 12.57
CA ILE A 98 -12.77 15.38 11.12
C ILE A 98 -11.92 14.14 10.84
N GLU A 99 -12.55 13.11 10.27
CA GLU A 99 -11.85 11.97 9.69
C GLU A 99 -11.56 12.29 8.23
N LYS A 100 -10.28 12.41 7.88
CA LYS A 100 -9.83 12.63 6.50
C LYS A 100 -9.19 11.36 5.99
N PHE A 101 -9.52 10.98 4.76
CA PHE A 101 -8.83 9.89 4.10
C PHE A 101 -7.69 10.44 3.24
N ASP A 102 -6.46 9.99 3.53
CA ASP A 102 -5.32 10.22 2.65
C ASP A 102 -5.04 8.95 1.84
N LYS A 103 -4.67 9.16 0.57
CA LYS A 103 -4.45 8.09 -0.40
C LYS A 103 -3.19 8.37 -1.20
N THR A 104 -2.41 7.33 -1.45
CA THR A 104 -1.20 7.39 -2.27
C THR A 104 -1.16 6.19 -3.18
N GLN A 105 -0.62 6.38 -4.39
CA GLN A 105 -0.49 5.32 -5.37
C GLN A 105 0.90 5.28 -5.99
N THR A 106 1.29 4.11 -6.48
CA THR A 106 2.47 3.94 -7.33
C THR A 106 2.20 2.91 -8.41
N ARG A 107 3.02 2.92 -9.46
CA ARG A 107 2.79 2.14 -10.68
C ARG A 107 4.02 1.33 -11.07
N VAL A 108 3.81 0.17 -11.69
CA VAL A 108 4.84 -0.66 -12.30
C VAL A 108 4.35 -1.19 -13.64
N THR A 109 5.26 -1.36 -14.59
CA THR A 109 4.96 -1.93 -15.91
C THR A 109 5.27 -3.42 -15.92
N ILE A 110 4.35 -4.21 -16.48
CA ILE A 110 4.54 -5.62 -16.79
C ILE A 110 4.61 -5.78 -18.30
N GLU A 111 5.67 -6.42 -18.76
CA GLU A 111 5.85 -6.81 -20.16
C GLU A 111 5.89 -8.33 -20.27
N CYS A 112 5.32 -8.87 -21.35
CA CYS A 112 5.34 -10.30 -21.61
C CYS A 112 6.32 -10.63 -22.74
N LYS A 113 7.33 -11.46 -22.45
CA LYS A 113 8.22 -12.01 -23.46
C LYS A 113 7.52 -13.20 -24.13
N LEU A 114 7.08 -12.99 -25.36
CA LEU A 114 6.60 -14.07 -26.21
C LEU A 114 7.78 -14.99 -26.51
N PHE A 115 7.65 -16.29 -26.24
CA PHE A 115 8.59 -17.27 -26.78
C PHE A 115 8.40 -17.29 -28.30
N SER A 116 9.28 -16.59 -29.02
CA SER A 116 9.46 -16.85 -30.44
C SER A 116 10.11 -18.22 -30.55
N PHE A 117 9.33 -19.25 -30.89
CA PHE A 117 9.91 -20.50 -31.39
C PHE A 117 10.64 -20.16 -32.69
N SER A 118 11.96 -20.26 -32.67
CA SER A 118 12.82 -20.37 -33.84
C SER A 118 12.96 -21.84 -34.22
#